data_AF-A0A2Z4IGH1-F1
#
_entry.id   AF-A0A2Z4IGH1-F1
#
_cell.length_a   1.000
_cell.length_b   1.000
_cell.length_c   1.000
_cell.angle_alpha   90.00
_cell.angle_beta   90.00
_cell.angle_gamma   90.00
#
_symmetry.space_group_name_H-M   'P 1'
#
loop_
_entity.id
_entity.type
_entity.pdbx_description
1 polymer ?
#
loop_
_entity_poly.entity_id
_entity_poly.type
_entity_poly.pdbx_seq_one_letter_code
_entity_poly.pdbx_strand_id
1 'polypeptide(L)'
;MTSLLLKEFNAFFNHLTGYLILSVFLVVLGLLVWVFPETSVLEYGFADLEALFVYTPYVFVFMVPAITMRTVAEERKNGTWELLMTVPLRPYQIILAKYFSSVIVMVLAVLPTLLYYFSIFQLGSPVGNIDTAGFIGAFVGVLMIGAVFTAIGLFSSALTDNQITAFVIGAFLCFVLYFGFTALADMLSGSALVLMIEELSLSYHYESMSRGVIVSGDLYYFLGWIISLLVLTTLMIRKK
;
A
#
# COMPACT_ATOMS: atom_id res chain seq x y z
N MET A 1 -16.53 17.77 -0.34
CA MET A 1 -15.57 16.65 -0.15
C MET A 1 -15.43 15.80 -1.41
N THR A 2 -16.53 15.31 -1.98
CA THR A 2 -16.52 14.53 -3.23
C THR A 2 -15.87 15.26 -4.41
N SER A 3 -16.14 16.56 -4.57
CA SER A 3 -15.51 17.40 -5.60
C SER A 3 -13.98 17.47 -5.48
N LEU A 4 -13.47 17.59 -4.25
CA LEU A 4 -12.03 17.57 -3.99
C LEU A 4 -11.44 16.19 -4.30
N LEU A 5 -12.07 15.11 -3.86
CA LEU A 5 -11.61 13.75 -4.16
C LEU A 5 -11.50 13.51 -5.67
N LEU A 6 -12.52 13.88 -6.44
CA LEU A 6 -12.51 13.76 -7.90
C LEU A 6 -11.42 14.62 -8.55
N LYS A 7 -11.21 15.85 -8.04
CA LYS A 7 -10.11 16.72 -8.48
C LYS A 7 -8.76 16.04 -8.26
N GLU A 8 -8.49 15.52 -7.06
CA GLU A 8 -7.23 14.84 -6.73
C GLU A 8 -7.02 13.58 -7.57
N PHE A 9 -8.08 12.81 -7.78
CA PHE A 9 -8.04 11.60 -8.60
C PHE A 9 -7.68 11.93 -10.05
N ASN A 10 -8.36 12.93 -10.63
CA ASN A 10 -8.07 13.37 -12.00
C ASN A 10 -6.68 14.01 -12.11
N ALA A 11 -6.22 14.73 -11.08
CA ALA A 11 -4.88 15.31 -11.06
C ALA A 11 -3.80 14.22 -11.21
N PHE A 12 -3.96 13.06 -10.55
CA PHE A 12 -3.03 11.95 -10.69
C PHE A 12 -2.94 11.43 -12.14
N PHE A 13 -4.08 11.17 -12.78
CA PHE A 13 -4.14 10.65 -14.14
C PHE A 13 -3.84 11.69 -15.23
N ASN A 14 -3.90 12.98 -14.92
CA ASN A 14 -3.48 14.02 -15.86
C ASN A 14 -1.95 14.10 -16.03
N HIS A 15 -1.18 13.37 -15.20
CA HIS A 15 0.28 13.32 -15.30
C HIS A 15 0.77 11.98 -15.84
N LEU A 16 1.68 12.04 -16.83
CA LEU A 16 2.31 10.85 -17.45
C LEU A 16 2.95 9.90 -16.42
N THR A 17 3.49 10.47 -15.35
CA THR A 17 4.15 9.72 -14.27
C THR A 17 3.21 8.77 -13.54
N GLY A 18 1.92 9.09 -13.45
CA GLY A 18 0.93 8.19 -12.85
C GLY A 18 0.82 6.89 -13.63
N TYR A 19 0.66 6.99 -14.95
CA TYR A 19 0.65 5.83 -15.85
C TYR A 19 1.96 5.03 -15.83
N LEU A 20 3.10 5.73 -15.74
CA LEU A 20 4.41 5.08 -15.63
C LEU A 20 4.49 4.23 -14.35
N ILE A 21 4.11 4.77 -13.20
CA ILE A 21 4.15 4.03 -11.92
C ILE A 21 3.24 2.80 -11.96
N LEU A 22 2.02 2.94 -12.49
CA LEU A 22 1.07 1.82 -12.62
C LEU A 22 1.57 0.74 -13.57
N SER A 23 2.11 1.13 -14.74
CA SER A 23 2.64 0.17 -15.71
C SER A 23 3.87 -0.57 -15.18
N VAL A 24 4.82 0.14 -14.55
CA VAL A 24 5.99 -0.48 -13.94
C VAL A 24 5.58 -1.46 -12.83
N PHE A 25 4.61 -1.10 -11.99
CA PHE A 25 4.08 -2.00 -10.97
C PHE A 25 3.55 -3.32 -11.56
N LEU A 26 2.68 -3.22 -12.58
CA LEU A 26 2.08 -4.39 -13.23
C LEU A 26 3.14 -5.24 -13.95
N VAL A 27 4.10 -4.61 -14.62
CA VAL A 27 5.21 -5.32 -15.29
C VAL A 27 6.06 -6.05 -14.26
N VAL A 28 6.46 -5.40 -13.17
CA VAL A 28 7.29 -6.02 -12.13
C VAL A 28 6.57 -7.21 -11.50
N LEU A 29 5.29 -7.06 -11.11
CA LEU A 29 4.52 -8.18 -10.58
C LEU A 29 4.26 -9.28 -11.61
N GLY A 30 4.00 -8.92 -12.87
CA GLY A 30 3.82 -9.89 -13.94
C GLY A 30 5.07 -10.73 -14.17
N LEU A 31 6.25 -10.10 -14.16
CA LEU A 31 7.53 -10.80 -14.28
C LEU A 31 7.78 -11.73 -13.09
N LEU A 32 7.51 -11.26 -11.86
CA LEU A 32 7.66 -12.09 -10.66
C LEU A 32 6.72 -13.30 -10.67
N VAL A 33 5.47 -13.13 -11.06
CA VAL A 33 4.47 -14.22 -10.99
C VAL A 33 4.60 -15.22 -12.14
N TRP A 34 5.04 -14.79 -13.33
CA TRP A 34 4.95 -15.60 -14.54
C TRP A 34 6.27 -15.89 -15.26
N VAL A 35 7.35 -15.18 -14.96
CA VAL A 35 8.59 -15.23 -15.77
C VAL A 35 9.80 -15.68 -14.98
N PHE A 36 9.94 -15.26 -13.72
CA PHE A 36 11.11 -15.63 -12.93
C PHE A 36 11.00 -17.07 -12.38
N PRO A 37 11.97 -17.97 -12.67
CA PRO A 37 11.83 -19.39 -12.36
C PRO A 37 11.60 -19.72 -10.88
N GLU A 38 12.21 -18.96 -9.97
CA GLU A 38 12.09 -19.18 -8.52
C GLU A 38 10.71 -18.84 -7.96
N THR A 39 9.92 -18.05 -8.68
CA THR A 39 8.65 -17.48 -8.21
C THR A 39 7.48 -17.74 -9.14
N SER A 40 7.74 -18.32 -10.31
CA SER A 40 6.75 -18.52 -11.35
C SER A 40 5.79 -19.64 -11.01
N VAL A 41 4.50 -19.33 -11.16
CA VAL A 41 3.42 -20.30 -10.88
C VAL A 41 3.46 -21.48 -11.84
N LEU A 42 3.97 -21.28 -13.07
CA LEU A 42 4.05 -22.33 -14.08
C LEU A 42 5.10 -23.39 -13.74
N GLU A 43 6.24 -22.98 -13.19
CA GLU A 43 7.30 -23.88 -12.73
C GLU A 43 6.99 -24.52 -11.37
N TYR A 44 6.27 -23.82 -10.48
CA TYR A 44 5.92 -24.33 -9.14
C TYR A 44 5.01 -25.56 -9.18
N GLY A 45 4.17 -25.69 -10.21
CA GLY A 45 3.34 -26.88 -10.44
C GLY A 45 2.06 -26.97 -9.61
N PHE A 46 1.79 -26.00 -8.74
CA PHE A 46 0.52 -25.85 -8.01
C PHE A 46 -0.26 -24.65 -8.51
N ALA A 47 -1.60 -24.77 -8.52
CA ALA A 47 -2.52 -23.70 -8.91
C ALA A 47 -2.72 -22.70 -7.75
N ASP A 48 -1.65 -21.97 -7.41
CA ASP A 48 -1.60 -21.01 -6.31
C ASP A 48 -1.01 -19.66 -6.78
N LEU A 49 -1.41 -18.57 -6.12
CA LEU A 49 -0.92 -17.22 -6.32
C LEU A 49 -0.14 -16.68 -5.12
N GLU A 50 0.37 -17.55 -4.25
CA GLU A 50 1.22 -17.19 -3.11
C GLU A 50 2.31 -16.18 -3.48
N ALA A 51 3.02 -16.39 -4.60
CA ALA A 51 4.05 -15.47 -5.08
C ALA A 51 3.53 -14.03 -5.27
N LEU A 52 2.31 -13.85 -5.78
CA LEU A 52 1.70 -12.53 -5.91
C LEU A 52 1.56 -11.86 -4.54
N PHE A 53 1.08 -12.59 -3.53
CA PHE A 53 0.84 -12.04 -2.21
C PHE A 53 2.13 -11.79 -1.43
N VAL A 54 3.12 -12.67 -1.57
CA VAL A 54 4.43 -12.52 -0.92
C VAL A 54 5.18 -11.32 -1.49
N TYR A 55 5.21 -11.15 -2.81
CA TYR A 55 6.03 -10.09 -3.42
C TYR A 55 5.35 -8.73 -3.53
N THR A 56 4.01 -8.66 -3.48
CA THR A 56 3.30 -7.37 -3.59
C THR A 56 3.73 -6.32 -2.55
N PRO A 57 3.87 -6.64 -1.25
CA PRO A 57 4.36 -5.69 -0.24
C PRO A 57 5.74 -5.12 -0.57
N TYR A 58 6.66 -5.93 -1.10
CA TYR A 58 8.00 -5.49 -1.49
C TYR A 58 7.92 -4.43 -2.59
N VAL A 59 7.07 -4.63 -3.59
CA VAL A 59 6.86 -3.64 -4.66
C VAL A 59 6.13 -2.41 -4.13
N PHE A 60 5.16 -2.60 -3.23
CA PHE A 60 4.40 -1.51 -2.61
C PHE A 60 5.24 -0.54 -1.79
N VAL A 61 6.32 -1.02 -1.15
CA VAL A 61 7.25 -0.15 -0.41
C VAL A 61 7.77 0.99 -1.27
N PHE A 62 7.93 0.79 -2.58
CA PHE A 62 8.33 1.85 -3.50
C PHE A 62 7.12 2.45 -4.23
N MET A 63 6.22 1.61 -4.71
CA MET A 63 5.13 2.06 -5.57
C MET A 63 4.16 3.01 -4.83
N VAL A 64 3.75 2.68 -3.61
CA VAL A 64 2.72 3.45 -2.89
C VAL A 64 3.25 4.83 -2.45
N PRO A 65 4.49 4.96 -1.94
CA PRO A 65 5.12 6.26 -1.77
C PRO A 65 5.26 7.05 -3.07
N ALA A 66 5.55 6.40 -4.21
CA ALA A 66 5.62 7.09 -5.50
C ALA A 66 4.26 7.67 -5.94
N ILE A 67 3.15 6.97 -5.63
CA ILE A 67 1.79 7.48 -5.89
C ILE A 67 1.48 8.70 -5.01
N THR A 68 1.86 8.64 -3.74
CA THR A 68 1.46 9.62 -2.72
C THR A 68 2.41 10.81 -2.57
N MET A 69 3.66 10.72 -3.06
CA MET A 69 4.70 11.73 -2.83
C MET A 69 4.29 13.15 -3.22
N ARG A 70 3.41 13.29 -4.23
CA ARG A 70 2.98 14.59 -4.79
C ARG A 70 1.81 15.22 -4.05
N THR A 71 1.01 14.40 -3.37
CA THR A 71 -0.31 14.78 -2.86
C THR A 71 -0.32 16.06 -2.02
N VAL A 72 0.70 16.28 -1.20
CA VAL A 72 0.87 17.50 -0.39
C VAL A 72 2.13 18.27 -0.77
N ALA A 73 3.24 17.59 -1.02
CA ALA A 73 4.53 18.23 -1.31
C ALA A 73 4.47 19.11 -2.57
N GLU A 74 3.79 18.68 -3.63
CA GLU A 74 3.68 19.45 -4.87
C GLU A 74 2.83 20.71 -4.70
N GLU A 75 1.71 20.60 -3.98
CA GLU A 75 0.85 21.77 -3.71
C GLU A 75 1.56 22.81 -2.84
N ARG A 76 2.39 22.36 -1.89
CA ARG A 76 3.21 23.27 -1.09
C ARG A 76 4.28 23.96 -1.93
N LYS A 77 4.99 23.19 -2.76
CA LYS A 77 6.01 23.73 -3.66
C LYS A 77 5.44 24.77 -4.63
N ASN A 78 4.22 24.54 -5.12
CA ASN A 78 3.55 25.41 -6.07
C ASN A 78 2.76 26.56 -5.42
N GLY A 79 2.74 26.65 -4.08
CA GLY A 79 1.98 27.67 -3.34
C GLY A 79 0.46 27.50 -3.36
N THR A 80 -0.06 26.44 -4.01
CA THR A 80 -1.51 26.18 -4.08
C THR A 80 -2.09 25.62 -2.78
N TRP A 81 -1.22 25.16 -1.88
CA TRP A 81 -1.61 24.67 -0.56
C TRP A 81 -2.30 25.75 0.29
N GLU A 82 -1.78 26.98 0.27
CA GLU A 82 -2.35 28.10 1.02
C GLU A 82 -3.76 28.42 0.52
N LEU A 83 -3.95 28.44 -0.81
CA LEU A 83 -5.26 28.62 -1.43
C LEU A 83 -6.23 27.52 -0.98
N LEU A 84 -5.80 26.26 -0.94
CA LEU A 84 -6.64 25.14 -0.53
C LEU A 84 -7.09 25.27 0.94
N MET A 85 -6.25 25.83 1.82
CA MET A 85 -6.58 26.07 3.22
C MET A 85 -7.56 27.23 3.44
N THR A 86 -7.76 28.11 2.43
CA THR A 86 -8.79 29.17 2.49
C THR A 86 -10.19 28.69 2.13
N VAL A 87 -10.31 27.50 1.51
CA VAL A 87 -11.60 26.89 1.19
C VAL A 87 -12.33 26.55 2.49
N PRO A 88 -13.68 26.68 2.58
CA PRO A 88 -14.46 26.37 3.78
C PRO A 88 -14.57 24.85 4.03
N LEU A 89 -13.44 24.15 4.05
CA LEU A 89 -13.29 22.74 4.40
C LEU A 89 -12.41 22.63 5.63
N ARG A 90 -12.75 21.69 6.52
CA ARG A 90 -11.90 21.43 7.69
C ARG A 90 -10.63 20.69 7.25
N PRO A 91 -9.47 20.89 7.90
CA PRO A 91 -8.21 20.25 7.49
C PRO A 91 -8.31 18.72 7.35
N TYR A 92 -8.99 18.04 8.29
CA TYR A 92 -9.17 16.58 8.20
C TYR A 92 -9.97 16.15 6.96
N GLN A 93 -10.89 16.98 6.45
CA GLN A 93 -11.66 16.67 5.25
C GLN A 93 -10.77 16.71 4.00
N ILE A 94 -9.80 17.62 3.98
CA ILE A 94 -8.81 17.73 2.91
C ILE A 94 -7.90 16.49 2.91
N ILE A 95 -7.41 16.10 4.10
CA ILE A 95 -6.55 14.92 4.27
C ILE A 95 -7.29 13.63 3.90
N LEU A 96 -8.53 13.46 4.35
CA LEU A 96 -9.34 12.30 3.97
C LEU A 96 -9.59 12.26 2.46
N ALA A 97 -9.88 13.39 1.81
CA ALA A 97 -10.07 13.41 0.36
C ALA A 97 -8.79 12.97 -0.40
N LYS A 98 -7.62 13.45 0.02
CA LYS A 98 -6.32 13.06 -0.57
C LYS A 98 -5.98 11.60 -0.29
N TYR A 99 -6.24 11.13 0.92
CA TYR A 99 -6.07 9.73 1.30
C TYR A 99 -6.94 8.81 0.44
N PHE A 100 -8.26 9.03 0.40
CA PHE A 100 -9.16 8.18 -0.37
C PHE A 100 -8.89 8.24 -1.87
N SER A 101 -8.53 9.41 -2.41
CA SER A 101 -8.10 9.51 -3.82
C SER A 101 -6.88 8.62 -4.10
N SER A 102 -5.87 8.66 -3.23
CA SER A 102 -4.66 7.84 -3.36
C SER A 102 -4.93 6.34 -3.16
N VAL A 103 -5.81 5.98 -2.23
CA VAL A 103 -6.25 4.59 -2.03
C VAL A 103 -6.97 4.07 -3.27
N ILE A 104 -7.85 4.87 -3.90
CA ILE A 104 -8.53 4.46 -5.14
C ILE A 104 -7.50 4.22 -6.26
N VAL A 105 -6.50 5.09 -6.40
CA VAL A 105 -5.41 4.89 -7.38
C VAL A 105 -4.64 3.60 -7.09
N MET A 106 -4.31 3.34 -5.83
CA MET A 106 -3.65 2.09 -5.42
C MET A 106 -4.53 0.86 -5.72
N VAL A 107 -5.82 0.91 -5.40
CA VAL A 107 -6.77 -0.18 -5.73
C VAL A 107 -6.84 -0.41 -7.23
N LEU A 108 -6.92 0.66 -8.04
CA LEU A 108 -6.90 0.56 -9.51
C LEU A 108 -5.60 -0.05 -10.04
N ALA A 109 -4.49 0.11 -9.34
CA ALA A 109 -3.24 -0.53 -9.69
C ALA A 109 -3.26 -2.04 -9.46
N VAL A 110 -3.91 -2.48 -8.39
CA VAL A 110 -4.00 -3.88 -8.00
C VAL A 110 -5.08 -4.61 -8.79
N LEU A 111 -6.19 -3.95 -9.12
CA LEU A 111 -7.34 -4.59 -9.79
C LEU A 111 -6.98 -5.43 -11.04
N PRO A 112 -6.07 -5.00 -11.94
CA PRO A 112 -5.65 -5.83 -13.08
C PRO A 112 -5.02 -7.17 -12.69
N THR A 113 -4.49 -7.33 -11.48
CA THR A 113 -3.94 -8.62 -11.02
C THR A 113 -5.02 -9.68 -10.80
N LEU A 114 -6.30 -9.30 -10.76
CA LEU A 114 -7.42 -10.26 -10.83
C LEU A 114 -7.39 -11.10 -12.12
N LEU A 115 -6.78 -10.59 -13.19
CA LEU A 115 -6.56 -11.38 -14.41
C LEU A 115 -5.65 -12.59 -14.14
N TYR A 116 -4.75 -12.51 -13.16
CA TYR A 116 -3.87 -13.61 -12.80
C TYR A 116 -4.68 -14.71 -12.09
N TYR A 117 -5.62 -14.33 -11.22
CA TYR A 117 -6.60 -15.26 -10.63
C TYR A 117 -7.40 -16.00 -11.69
N PHE A 118 -7.98 -15.28 -12.66
CA PHE A 118 -8.73 -15.92 -13.74
C PHE A 118 -7.87 -16.86 -14.58
N SER A 119 -6.60 -16.51 -14.80
CA SER A 119 -5.66 -17.35 -15.53
C SER A 119 -5.38 -18.67 -14.80
N ILE A 120 -5.08 -18.61 -13.50
CA ILE A 120 -4.84 -19.82 -12.69
C ILE A 120 -6.12 -20.63 -12.50
N PHE A 121 -7.27 -19.98 -12.32
CA PHE A 121 -8.56 -20.67 -12.25
C PHE A 121 -8.79 -21.56 -13.49
N GLN A 122 -8.45 -21.06 -14.68
CA GLN A 122 -8.59 -21.81 -15.93
C GLN A 122 -7.50 -22.86 -16.14
N LEU A 123 -6.26 -22.59 -15.70
CA LEU A 123 -5.13 -23.51 -15.82
C LEU A 123 -5.11 -24.62 -14.76
N GLY A 124 -5.90 -24.48 -13.70
CA GLY A 124 -6.05 -25.49 -12.65
C GLY A 124 -6.54 -26.84 -13.19
N SER A 125 -6.08 -27.92 -12.55
CA SER A 125 -6.52 -29.29 -12.85
C SER A 125 -7.14 -29.93 -11.60
N PRO A 126 -8.46 -30.14 -11.52
CA PRO A 126 -9.49 -29.74 -12.50
C PRO A 126 -9.65 -28.21 -12.59
N VAL A 127 -10.34 -27.73 -13.63
CA VAL A 127 -10.62 -26.28 -13.78
C VAL A 127 -11.32 -25.75 -12.53
N GLY A 128 -10.82 -24.65 -11.98
CA GLY A 128 -11.28 -24.07 -10.73
C GLY A 128 -10.67 -24.68 -9.47
N ASN A 129 -9.65 -25.55 -9.59
CA ASN A 129 -8.88 -26.08 -8.46
C ASN A 129 -7.90 -25.04 -7.89
N ILE A 130 -8.45 -23.92 -7.42
CA ILE A 130 -7.76 -22.85 -6.70
C ILE A 130 -8.55 -22.53 -5.43
N ASP A 131 -7.85 -22.27 -4.33
CA ASP A 131 -8.49 -21.81 -3.10
C ASP A 131 -9.01 -20.37 -3.28
N THR A 132 -10.27 -20.25 -3.68
CA THR A 132 -10.93 -18.97 -3.90
C THR A 132 -11.11 -18.19 -2.60
N ALA A 133 -11.38 -18.88 -1.48
CA ALA A 133 -11.55 -18.24 -0.19
C ALA A 133 -10.22 -17.69 0.32
N GLY A 134 -9.16 -18.49 0.20
CA GLY A 134 -7.79 -18.09 0.50
C GLY A 134 -7.36 -16.89 -0.34
N PHE A 135 -7.60 -16.93 -1.65
CA PHE A 135 -7.32 -15.83 -2.57
C PHE A 135 -8.03 -14.53 -2.16
N ILE A 136 -9.34 -14.57 -1.87
CA ILE A 136 -10.09 -13.38 -1.46
C ILE A 136 -9.52 -12.81 -0.15
N GLY A 137 -9.21 -13.68 0.82
CA GLY A 137 -8.60 -13.27 2.09
C GLY A 137 -7.26 -12.56 1.90
N ALA A 138 -6.38 -13.16 1.10
CA ALA A 138 -5.07 -12.62 0.78
C ALA A 138 -5.16 -11.31 -0.03
N PHE A 139 -6.12 -11.23 -0.96
CA PHE A 139 -6.38 -10.03 -1.74
C PHE A 139 -6.86 -8.86 -0.86
N VAL A 140 -7.72 -9.13 0.11
CA VAL A 140 -8.09 -8.12 1.13
C VAL A 140 -6.87 -7.70 1.95
N GLY A 141 -5.99 -8.64 2.31
CA GLY A 141 -4.70 -8.36 2.96
C GLY A 141 -3.84 -7.38 2.15
N VAL A 142 -3.69 -7.59 0.85
CA VAL A 142 -2.98 -6.69 -0.07
C VAL A 142 -3.59 -5.29 -0.06
N LEU A 143 -4.93 -5.18 -0.12
CA LEU A 143 -5.60 -3.89 -0.08
C LEU A 143 -5.40 -3.17 1.26
N MET A 144 -5.41 -3.90 2.38
CA MET A 144 -5.20 -3.34 3.71
C MET A 144 -3.76 -2.83 3.90
N ILE A 145 -2.75 -3.62 3.53
CA ILE A 145 -1.35 -3.16 3.63
C ILE A 145 -1.08 -1.98 2.69
N GLY A 146 -1.64 -2.01 1.47
CA GLY A 146 -1.58 -0.90 0.54
C GLY A 146 -2.22 0.38 1.10
N ALA A 147 -3.34 0.25 1.82
CA ALA A 147 -4.01 1.37 2.48
C ALA A 147 -3.15 1.97 3.62
N VAL A 148 -2.50 1.13 4.44
CA VAL A 148 -1.54 1.57 5.47
C VAL A 148 -0.38 2.32 4.83
N PHE A 149 0.24 1.75 3.78
CA PHE A 149 1.35 2.41 3.07
C PHE A 149 0.92 3.73 2.42
N THR A 150 -0.35 3.83 2.00
CA THR A 150 -0.90 5.08 1.46
C THR A 150 -0.98 6.14 2.56
N ALA A 151 -1.36 5.78 3.78
CA ALA A 151 -1.35 6.69 4.93
C ALA A 151 0.08 7.12 5.31
N ILE A 152 1.05 6.20 5.28
CA ILE A 152 2.48 6.49 5.51
C ILE A 152 3.01 7.46 4.45
N GLY A 153 2.72 7.20 3.18
CA GLY A 153 3.15 8.02 2.07
C GLY A 153 2.54 9.43 2.09
N LEU A 154 1.25 9.55 2.44
CA LEU A 154 0.59 10.84 2.63
C LEU A 154 1.20 11.64 3.79
N PHE A 155 1.45 10.98 4.92
CA PHE A 155 2.16 11.58 6.05
C PHE A 155 3.54 12.09 5.63
N SER A 156 4.28 11.28 4.86
CA SER A 156 5.61 11.63 4.36
C SER A 156 5.58 12.81 3.39
N SER A 157 4.59 12.87 2.50
CA SER A 157 4.36 14.02 1.61
C SER A 157 4.03 15.29 2.41
N ALA A 158 3.38 15.17 3.57
CA ALA A 158 3.12 16.30 4.44
C ALA A 158 4.38 16.78 5.20
N LEU A 159 5.46 16.01 5.31
CA LEU A 159 6.68 16.40 6.03
C LEU A 159 7.53 17.43 5.27
N THR A 160 7.50 17.41 3.94
CA THR A 160 8.38 18.18 3.06
C THR A 160 7.59 18.84 1.92
N ASP A 161 8.22 19.79 1.25
CA ASP A 161 7.78 20.45 0.01
C ASP A 161 8.47 19.85 -1.23
N ASN A 162 9.41 18.91 -1.06
CA ASN A 162 10.08 18.24 -2.16
C ASN A 162 9.55 16.82 -2.38
N GLN A 163 9.01 16.54 -3.58
CA GLN A 163 8.47 15.24 -3.95
C GLN A 163 9.47 14.09 -3.79
N ILE A 164 10.74 14.31 -4.15
CA ILE A 164 11.76 13.26 -4.07
C ILE A 164 12.04 12.92 -2.60
N THR A 165 12.16 13.95 -1.76
CA THR A 165 12.34 13.75 -0.31
C THR A 165 11.13 13.07 0.32
N ALA A 166 9.90 13.43 -0.09
CA ALA A 166 8.68 12.79 0.37
C ALA A 166 8.64 11.30 0.01
N PHE A 167 9.04 10.96 -1.22
CA PHE A 167 9.17 9.58 -1.67
C PHE A 167 10.17 8.79 -0.85
N VAL A 168 11.39 9.31 -0.64
CA VAL A 168 12.44 8.61 0.11
C VAL A 168 12.01 8.36 1.56
N ILE A 169 11.43 9.37 2.22
CA ILE A 169 10.93 9.20 3.60
C ILE A 169 9.79 8.18 3.63
N GLY A 170 8.84 8.25 2.69
CA GLY A 170 7.72 7.32 2.62
C GLY A 170 8.18 5.88 2.39
N ALA A 171 9.07 5.65 1.43
CA ALA A 171 9.63 4.33 1.15
C ALA A 171 10.42 3.79 2.35
N PHE A 172 11.24 4.64 2.99
CA PHE A 172 11.97 4.26 4.19
C PHE A 172 11.04 3.88 5.35
N LEU A 173 9.98 4.65 5.60
CA LEU A 173 9.02 4.34 6.65
C LEU A 173 8.22 3.06 6.34
N CYS A 174 7.76 2.87 5.10
CA CYS A 174 7.11 1.62 4.70
C CYS A 174 8.04 0.43 4.89
N PHE A 175 9.32 0.56 4.49
CA PHE A 175 10.33 -0.48 4.66
C PHE A 175 10.55 -0.81 6.14
N VAL A 176 10.78 0.19 7.00
CA VAL A 176 11.07 -0.03 8.43
C VAL A 176 9.87 -0.61 9.16
N LEU A 177 8.66 -0.13 8.89
CA LEU A 177 7.46 -0.62 9.58
C LEU A 177 7.06 -2.04 9.13
N TYR A 178 7.39 -2.42 7.89
CA TYR A 178 7.10 -3.75 7.37
C TYR A 178 8.21 -4.78 7.64
N PHE A 179 9.47 -4.43 7.40
CA PHE A 179 10.62 -5.36 7.55
C PHE A 179 11.39 -5.15 8.84
N GLY A 180 11.51 -3.90 9.30
CA GLY A 180 12.43 -3.52 10.37
C GLY A 180 12.10 -4.20 11.70
N PHE A 181 10.82 -4.27 12.08
CA PHE A 181 10.43 -4.91 13.34
C PHE A 181 10.65 -6.42 13.32
N THR A 182 10.33 -7.10 12.23
CA THR A 182 10.62 -8.55 12.10
C THR A 182 12.11 -8.83 12.14
N ALA A 183 12.92 -8.06 11.40
CA ALA A 183 14.38 -8.21 11.43
C ALA A 183 14.95 -7.97 12.84
N LEU A 184 14.41 -7.02 13.59
CA LEU A 184 14.79 -6.79 14.99
C LEU A 184 14.36 -7.94 15.91
N ALA A 185 13.18 -8.52 15.70
CA ALA A 185 12.70 -9.67 16.46
C ALA A 185 13.62 -10.90 16.24
N ASP A 186 14.02 -11.16 14.99
CA ASP A 186 14.94 -12.25 14.64
C ASP A 186 16.31 -12.08 15.29
N MET A 187 16.85 -10.86 15.30
CA MET A 187 18.14 -10.56 15.96
C MET A 187 18.11 -10.72 17.48
N LEU A 188 16.93 -10.57 18.10
CA LEU A 188 16.72 -10.66 19.55
C LEU A 188 16.20 -12.04 19.98
N SER A 189 16.34 -13.06 19.12
CA SER A 189 15.89 -14.43 19.35
C SER A 189 16.32 -14.94 20.73
N GLY A 190 15.35 -15.30 21.58
CA GLY A 190 15.58 -15.79 22.95
C GLY A 190 15.30 -14.77 24.07
N SER A 191 14.99 -13.51 23.73
CA SER A 191 14.52 -12.52 24.70
C SER A 191 13.01 -12.60 24.92
N ALA A 192 12.52 -12.19 26.10
CA ALA A 192 11.09 -12.08 26.37
C ALA A 192 10.39 -10.98 25.53
N LEU A 193 11.16 -10.13 24.85
CA LEU A 193 10.67 -9.00 24.07
C LEU A 193 10.31 -9.37 22.62
N VAL A 194 10.71 -10.55 22.13
CA VAL A 194 10.50 -10.98 20.74
C VAL A 194 9.02 -10.86 20.34
N LEU A 195 8.12 -11.44 21.15
CA LEU A 195 6.67 -11.43 20.88
C LEU A 195 6.11 -10.00 20.79
N MET A 196 6.56 -9.11 21.67
CA MET A 196 6.10 -7.71 21.67
C MET A 196 6.56 -6.94 20.43
N ILE A 197 7.76 -7.25 19.93
CA ILE A 197 8.33 -6.61 18.73
C ILE A 197 7.66 -7.17 17.47
N GLU A 198 7.39 -8.47 17.45
CA GLU A 198 6.76 -9.15 16.34
C GLU A 198 5.31 -8.68 16.13
N GLU A 199 4.53 -8.52 17.22
CA GLU A 199 3.19 -7.92 17.18
C GLU A 199 3.18 -6.46 16.70
N LEU A 200 4.31 -5.75 16.78
CA LEU A 200 4.42 -4.39 16.23
C LEU A 200 4.72 -4.39 14.72
N SER A 201 5.09 -5.52 14.14
CA SER A 201 5.45 -5.62 12.73
C SER A 201 4.24 -5.68 11.80
N LEU A 202 4.23 -4.86 10.75
CA LEU A 202 3.17 -4.93 9.73
C LEU A 202 3.20 -6.25 8.96
N SER A 203 4.39 -6.86 8.77
CA SER A 203 4.52 -8.12 8.04
C SER A 203 3.91 -9.29 8.79
N TYR A 204 4.04 -9.33 10.12
CA TYR A 204 3.45 -10.39 10.96
C TYR A 204 1.93 -10.48 10.78
N HIS A 205 1.25 -9.34 10.91
CA HIS A 205 -0.21 -9.26 10.68
C HIS A 205 -0.59 -9.49 9.22
N TYR A 206 0.26 -9.08 8.27
CA TYR A 206 0.02 -9.30 6.85
C TYR A 206 0.14 -10.78 6.47
N GLU A 207 1.09 -11.51 7.05
CA GLU A 207 1.36 -12.92 6.74
C GLU A 207 0.18 -13.83 7.13
N SER A 208 -0.49 -13.50 8.24
CA SER A 208 -1.77 -14.12 8.63
C SER A 208 -2.82 -13.96 7.53
N MET A 209 -3.00 -12.72 7.05
CA MET A 209 -3.99 -12.40 6.01
C MET A 209 -3.61 -12.94 4.64
N SER A 210 -2.32 -12.97 4.27
CA SER A 210 -1.84 -13.45 2.96
C SER A 210 -2.04 -14.95 2.78
N ARG A 211 -2.19 -15.70 3.88
CA ARG A 211 -2.62 -17.12 3.87
C ARG A 211 -4.14 -17.30 3.77
N GLY A 212 -4.89 -16.22 3.59
CA GLY A 212 -6.35 -16.26 3.47
C GLY A 212 -7.11 -16.18 4.78
N VAL A 213 -6.43 -16.02 5.92
CA VAL A 213 -7.06 -15.97 7.24
C VAL A 213 -7.30 -14.52 7.64
N ILE A 214 -8.54 -14.06 7.57
CA ILE A 214 -8.91 -12.73 8.06
C ILE A 214 -9.29 -12.82 9.54
N VAL A 215 -8.38 -12.39 10.42
CA VAL A 215 -8.66 -12.23 11.84
C VAL A 215 -9.04 -10.78 12.11
N SER A 216 -10.00 -10.55 13.01
CA SER A 216 -10.43 -9.19 13.39
C SER A 216 -9.29 -8.37 14.00
N GLY A 217 -8.35 -9.02 14.70
CA GLY A 217 -7.15 -8.39 15.26
C GLY A 217 -6.31 -7.69 14.20
N ASP A 218 -6.03 -8.37 13.09
CA ASP A 218 -5.23 -7.83 11.97
C ASP A 218 -5.91 -6.60 11.34
N LEU A 219 -7.24 -6.65 11.19
CA LEU A 219 -8.02 -5.53 10.67
C LEU A 219 -7.97 -4.30 11.59
N TYR A 220 -8.17 -4.49 12.90
CA TYR A 220 -8.10 -3.38 13.85
C TYR A 220 -6.69 -2.79 13.92
N TYR A 221 -5.67 -3.63 13.83
CA TYR A 221 -4.28 -3.21 13.81
C TYR A 221 -3.96 -2.33 12.59
N PHE A 222 -4.32 -2.75 11.38
CA PHE A 222 -4.13 -1.93 10.17
C PHE A 222 -4.95 -0.64 10.20
N LEU A 223 -6.21 -0.69 10.65
CA LEU A 223 -7.03 0.51 10.83
C LEU A 223 -6.44 1.46 11.86
N GLY A 224 -5.85 0.95 12.93
CA GLY A 224 -5.13 1.73 13.94
C GLY A 224 -3.96 2.52 13.36
N TRP A 225 -3.14 1.87 12.51
CA TRP A 225 -2.07 2.54 11.78
C TRP A 225 -2.60 3.61 10.81
N ILE A 226 -3.64 3.30 10.04
CA ILE A 226 -4.25 4.28 9.12
C ILE A 226 -4.75 5.51 9.90
N ILE A 227 -5.55 5.31 10.93
CA ILE A 227 -6.16 6.41 11.70
C ILE A 227 -5.07 7.23 12.39
N SER A 228 -4.09 6.60 13.04
CA SER A 228 -3.01 7.30 13.73
C SER A 228 -2.20 8.18 12.78
N LEU A 229 -1.81 7.67 11.61
CA LEU A 229 -1.06 8.43 10.60
C LEU A 229 -1.88 9.58 10.00
N LEU A 230 -3.17 9.39 9.75
CA LEU A 230 -4.05 10.46 9.25
C LEU A 230 -4.26 11.57 10.31
N VAL A 231 -4.38 11.20 11.59
CA VAL A 231 -4.45 12.17 12.69
C VAL A 231 -3.13 12.93 12.80
N LEU A 232 -1.98 12.24 12.78
CA LEU A 232 -0.66 12.88 12.81
C LEU A 232 -0.48 13.85 11.64
N THR A 233 -0.87 13.44 10.42
CA THR A 233 -0.83 14.29 9.23
C THR A 233 -1.68 15.55 9.42
N THR A 234 -2.90 15.41 9.94
CA THR A 234 -3.81 16.53 10.20
C THR A 234 -3.25 17.50 11.24
N LEU A 235 -2.68 16.97 12.33
CA LEU A 235 -2.06 17.78 13.39
C LEU A 235 -0.83 18.55 12.89
N MET A 236 -0.01 17.89 12.06
CA MET A 236 1.19 18.50 11.48
C MET A 236 0.83 19.67 10.57
N ILE A 237 -0.24 19.54 9.79
CA ILE A 237 -0.71 20.56 8.85
C ILE A 237 -1.34 21.74 9.58
N ARG A 238 -2.07 21.51 10.68
CA ARG A 238 -2.71 22.59 11.45
C ARG A 238 -1.71 23.49 12.17
N LYS A 239 -0.51 22.99 12.49
CA LYS A 239 0.53 23.75 13.18
C LYS A 239 1.31 24.71 12.26
N LYS A 240 1.22 24.54 10.95
CA LYS A 240 1.87 25.41 9.95
C LYS A 240 0.84 26.40 9.41
#